data_AF-A0AAE4KYD6-F1
#
_entry.id   AF-A0AAE4KYD6-F1
#
_cell.length_a   1.000
_cell.length_b   1.000
_cell.length_c   1.000
_cell.angle_alpha   90.00
_cell.angle_beta   90.00
_cell.angle_gamma   90.00
#
_symmetry.space_group_name_H-M   'P 1'
#
loop_
_entity.id
_entity.type
_entity.pdbx_description
1 polymer ?
#
loop_
_entity_poly.entity_id
_entity_poly.type
_entity_poly.pdbx_seq_one_letter_code
_entity_poly.pdbx_strand_id
1 'polypeptide(L)'
;MYENNQLKNKLAIQEKKATTAMTQKGQFESTIVSFYRTLYTYQDNAKTVDLEKLNQWTDSAVYAEIKKEIDVAQQGTPQQNIIRSSMIQSKEIEIVPFLKSAENRLSYLVSVPVLQKINGEETRFTQTDILSFDVYTKKIVQRQIISREGSEANG
;
A
#
# COMPACT_ATOMS: atom_id res chain seq x y z
N MET A 1 -39.11 14.57 7.49
CA MET A 1 -39.00 13.13 7.82
C MET A 1 -38.22 12.31 6.78
N TYR A 2 -38.37 12.58 5.48
CA TYR A 2 -37.69 11.83 4.41
C TYR A 2 -36.14 11.88 4.46
N GLU A 3 -35.56 13.07 4.66
CA GLU A 3 -34.10 13.23 4.78
C GLU A 3 -33.51 12.51 6.00
N ASN A 4 -34.25 12.46 7.11
CA ASN A 4 -33.81 11.80 8.33
C ASN A 4 -33.70 10.27 8.13
N ASN A 5 -34.64 9.67 7.40
CA ASN A 5 -34.59 8.25 7.04
C ASN A 5 -33.46 7.94 6.05
N GLN A 6 -33.20 8.83 5.08
CA GLN A 6 -32.08 8.70 4.15
C GLN A 6 -30.73 8.76 4.87
N LEU A 7 -30.57 9.66 5.83
CA LEU A 7 -29.35 9.78 6.64
C LEU A 7 -29.13 8.54 7.53
N LYS A 8 -30.17 8.04 8.19
CA LYS A 8 -30.11 6.81 9.00
C LYS A 8 -29.69 5.60 8.17
N ASN A 9 -30.24 5.44 6.97
CA ASN A 9 -29.85 4.34 6.07
C ASN A 9 -28.39 4.47 5.62
N LYS A 10 -27.93 5.69 5.27
CA LYS A 10 -26.52 5.92 4.92
C LYS A 10 -25.57 5.59 6.07
N LEU A 11 -25.92 5.97 7.29
CA LEU A 11 -25.13 5.68 8.49
C LEU A 11 -25.05 4.17 8.75
N ALA A 12 -26.18 3.46 8.73
CA ALA A 12 -26.22 2.01 8.94
C ALA A 12 -25.41 1.24 7.89
N ILE A 13 -25.40 1.69 6.62
CA ILE A 13 -24.57 1.10 5.57
C ILE A 13 -23.08 1.32 5.85
N GLN A 14 -22.68 2.52 6.29
CA GLN A 14 -21.28 2.80 6.65
C GLN A 14 -20.82 2.00 7.87
N GLU A 15 -21.64 1.89 8.91
CA GLU A 15 -21.35 1.09 10.11
C GLU A 15 -21.20 -0.40 9.77
N LYS A 16 -22.08 -0.94 8.91
CA LYS A 16 -21.97 -2.33 8.44
C LYS A 16 -20.69 -2.58 7.64
N LYS A 17 -20.29 -1.63 6.79
CA LYS A 17 -19.03 -1.69 6.03
C LYS A 17 -17.82 -1.62 6.96
N ALA A 18 -17.83 -0.71 7.93
CA ALA A 18 -16.78 -0.60 8.95
C ALA A 18 -16.59 -1.92 9.72
N THR A 19 -17.70 -2.48 10.18
CA THR A 19 -17.72 -3.74 10.94
C THR A 19 -17.20 -4.91 10.09
N THR A 20 -17.60 -4.97 8.82
CA THR A 20 -17.13 -6.01 7.89
C THR A 20 -15.63 -5.89 7.63
N ALA A 21 -15.13 -4.68 7.34
CA ALA A 21 -13.70 -4.41 7.13
C ALA A 21 -12.86 -4.74 8.37
N MET A 22 -13.38 -4.43 9.56
CA MET A 22 -12.75 -4.75 10.84
C MET A 22 -12.72 -6.25 11.10
N THR A 23 -13.81 -6.97 10.82
CA THR A 23 -13.91 -8.42 11.00
C THR A 23 -13.00 -9.17 10.02
N GLN A 24 -12.89 -8.69 8.78
CA GLN A 24 -12.05 -9.29 7.75
C GLN A 24 -10.61 -8.75 7.74
N LYS A 25 -10.26 -7.82 8.64
CA LYS A 25 -8.89 -7.26 8.71
C LYS A 25 -7.84 -8.37 8.78
N GLY A 26 -8.01 -9.32 9.69
CA GLY A 26 -7.07 -10.43 9.85
C GLY A 26 -6.90 -11.31 8.60
N GLN A 27 -7.89 -11.34 7.70
CA GLN A 27 -7.81 -12.10 6.44
C GLN A 27 -6.91 -11.40 5.41
N PHE A 28 -6.89 -10.06 5.37
CA PHE A 28 -6.12 -9.30 4.39
C PHE A 28 -4.79 -8.78 4.93
N GLU A 29 -4.63 -8.70 6.25
CA GLU A 29 -3.44 -8.21 6.93
C GLU A 29 -2.17 -8.96 6.52
N SER A 30 -2.22 -10.30 6.46
CA SER A 30 -1.07 -11.10 6.00
C SER A 30 -0.70 -10.81 4.54
N THR A 31 -1.70 -10.60 3.67
CA THR A 31 -1.50 -10.22 2.27
C THR A 31 -0.91 -8.82 2.15
N ILE A 32 -1.41 -7.84 2.91
CA ILE A 32 -0.89 -6.47 2.93
C ILE A 32 0.59 -6.45 3.37
N VAL A 33 0.90 -7.14 4.47
CA VAL A 33 2.27 -7.23 4.98
C VAL A 33 3.19 -7.89 3.97
N SER A 34 2.78 -9.01 3.37
CA SER A 34 3.57 -9.74 2.39
C SER A 34 3.78 -8.95 1.10
N PHE A 35 2.74 -8.25 0.65
CA PHE A 35 2.77 -7.35 -0.49
C PHE A 35 3.83 -6.26 -0.30
N TYR A 36 3.76 -5.50 0.80
CA TYR A 36 4.72 -4.42 1.04
C TYR A 36 6.12 -4.90 1.32
N ARG A 37 6.28 -6.00 2.07
CA ARG A 37 7.62 -6.59 2.27
C ARG A 37 8.24 -7.00 0.95
N THR A 38 7.46 -7.59 0.04
CA THR A 38 7.95 -7.96 -1.29
C THR A 38 8.31 -6.72 -2.11
N LEU A 39 7.49 -5.68 -2.07
CA LEU A 39 7.72 -4.45 -2.85
C LEU A 39 8.91 -3.62 -2.34
N TYR A 40 9.07 -3.50 -1.02
CA TYR A 40 10.04 -2.59 -0.40
C TYR A 40 11.22 -3.27 0.26
N THR A 41 11.41 -4.58 0.09
CA THR A 41 12.60 -5.29 0.60
C THR A 41 13.44 -5.81 -0.56
N TYR A 42 14.52 -5.12 -0.86
CA TYR A 42 15.50 -5.54 -1.86
C TYR A 42 16.86 -4.91 -1.56
N GLN A 43 17.89 -5.62 -1.99
CA GLN A 43 19.27 -5.18 -1.91
C GLN A 43 19.81 -5.01 -3.34
N ASP A 44 20.65 -3.99 -3.51
CA ASP A 44 21.31 -3.55 -4.75
C ASP A 44 20.40 -3.09 -5.89
N ASN A 45 19.24 -3.73 -6.12
CA ASN A 45 18.40 -3.48 -7.28
C ASN A 45 16.90 -3.77 -7.04
N ALA A 46 16.02 -2.82 -7.37
CA ALA A 46 14.57 -2.99 -7.27
C ALA A 46 13.99 -4.04 -8.24
N LYS A 47 14.70 -4.41 -9.30
CA LYS A 47 14.30 -5.48 -10.23
C LYS A 47 14.38 -6.88 -9.63
N THR A 48 15.04 -7.06 -8.49
CA THR A 48 15.04 -8.35 -7.78
C THR A 48 13.74 -8.59 -7.01
N VAL A 49 12.83 -7.61 -6.99
CA VAL A 49 11.49 -7.77 -6.44
C VAL A 49 10.75 -8.88 -7.19
N ASP A 50 10.10 -9.76 -6.42
CA ASP A 50 9.35 -10.90 -6.94
C ASP A 50 8.02 -10.44 -7.58
N LEU A 51 8.11 -10.06 -8.86
CA LEU A 51 6.96 -9.61 -9.66
C LEU A 51 5.87 -10.68 -9.79
N GLU A 52 6.23 -11.97 -9.74
CA GLU A 52 5.26 -13.05 -9.83
C GLU A 52 4.35 -13.07 -8.60
N LYS A 53 4.93 -12.96 -7.39
CA LYS A 53 4.14 -12.83 -6.16
C LYS A 53 3.27 -11.59 -6.14
N LEU A 54 3.78 -10.45 -6.62
CA LEU A 54 2.98 -9.23 -6.71
C LEU A 54 1.76 -9.43 -7.62
N ASN A 55 1.94 -10.04 -8.79
CA ASN A 55 0.84 -10.36 -9.71
C ASN A 55 -0.20 -11.35 -9.11
N GLN A 56 0.22 -12.24 -8.21
CA GLN A 56 -0.71 -13.13 -7.50
C GLN A 56 -1.64 -12.35 -6.56
N TRP A 57 -1.13 -11.31 -5.89
CA TRP A 57 -1.90 -10.52 -4.93
C TRP A 57 -2.65 -9.33 -5.53
N THR A 58 -2.25 -8.85 -6.71
CA THR A 58 -2.86 -7.66 -7.33
C THR A 58 -3.71 -8.02 -8.54
N ASP A 59 -4.61 -7.11 -8.92
CA ASP A 59 -5.15 -7.09 -10.27
C ASP A 59 -4.10 -6.63 -11.29
N SER A 60 -4.43 -6.74 -12.57
CA SER A 60 -3.54 -6.40 -13.68
C SER A 60 -3.21 -4.90 -13.76
N ALA A 61 -4.13 -4.02 -13.37
CA ALA A 61 -3.92 -2.58 -13.42
C ALA A 61 -2.95 -2.14 -12.31
N VAL A 62 -3.19 -2.58 -11.08
CA VAL A 62 -2.29 -2.34 -9.94
C VAL A 62 -0.92 -2.97 -10.20
N TYR A 63 -0.87 -4.19 -10.77
CA TYR A 63 0.39 -4.82 -11.16
C TYR A 63 1.19 -3.97 -12.15
N ALA A 64 0.53 -3.41 -13.17
CA ALA A 64 1.18 -2.57 -14.17
C ALA A 64 1.75 -1.27 -13.57
N GLU A 65 1.03 -0.65 -12.64
CA GLU A 65 1.50 0.53 -11.90
C GLU A 65 2.77 0.21 -11.09
N ILE A 66 2.78 -0.91 -10.37
CA ILE A 66 3.93 -1.35 -9.57
C ILE A 66 5.13 -1.65 -10.47
N LYS A 67 4.92 -2.35 -11.58
CA LYS A 67 5.99 -2.63 -12.54
C LYS A 67 6.63 -1.33 -13.05
N LYS A 68 5.80 -0.32 -13.35
CA LYS A 68 6.27 1.01 -13.75
C LYS A 68 7.05 1.72 -12.63
N GLU A 69 6.61 1.62 -11.38
CA GLU A 69 7.34 2.16 -10.21
C GLU A 69 8.74 1.56 -10.11
N ILE A 70 8.85 0.24 -10.23
CA ILE A 70 10.13 -0.50 -10.21
C ILE A 70 11.02 -0.10 -11.39
N ASP A 71 10.46 0.02 -12.58
CA ASP A 71 11.20 0.44 -13.77
C ASP A 71 11.75 1.86 -13.64
N VAL A 72 10.96 2.81 -13.11
CA VAL A 72 11.40 4.21 -12.87
C VAL A 72 12.47 4.29 -11.80
N ALA A 73 12.36 3.50 -10.72
CA ALA A 73 13.37 3.43 -9.66
C ALA A 73 14.77 2.99 -10.18
N GLN A 74 14.83 2.47 -11.41
CA GLN A 74 16.03 1.91 -12.03
C GLN A 74 16.54 2.72 -13.23
N GLN A 75 15.72 3.60 -13.81
CA GLN A 75 16.11 4.42 -14.96
C GLN A 75 16.97 5.63 -14.59
N GLY A 76 17.48 5.70 -13.36
CA GLY A 76 18.37 6.78 -12.93
C GLY A 76 19.52 6.95 -13.92
N THR A 77 19.54 8.05 -14.68
CA THR A 77 20.76 8.51 -15.34
C THR A 77 21.88 8.68 -14.28
N PRO A 78 23.16 8.80 -14.64
CA PRO A 78 24.25 9.00 -13.67
C PRO A 78 24.07 10.23 -12.75
N GLN A 79 23.11 11.12 -13.06
CA GLN A 79 22.72 12.30 -12.28
C GLN A 79 21.41 12.13 -11.50
N GLN A 80 20.72 10.99 -11.62
CA GLN A 80 19.45 10.69 -10.97
C GLN A 80 19.63 9.68 -9.84
N ASN A 81 18.87 9.89 -8.77
CA ASN A 81 18.83 9.08 -7.54
C ASN A 81 18.66 7.59 -7.81
N ILE A 82 19.74 6.81 -7.70
CA ILE A 82 19.71 5.36 -7.77
C ILE A 82 19.35 4.83 -6.38
N ILE A 83 18.17 4.23 -6.26
CA ILE A 83 17.79 3.50 -5.05
C ILE A 83 18.54 2.17 -5.07
N ARG A 84 19.54 2.04 -4.19
CA ARG A 84 20.37 0.84 -4.09
C ARG A 84 19.71 -0.21 -3.22
N SER A 85 19.07 0.18 -2.13
CA SER A 85 18.37 -0.79 -1.28
C SER A 85 17.14 -0.17 -0.67
N SER A 86 16.18 -1.04 -0.35
CA SER A 86 15.00 -0.68 0.40
C SER A 86 14.74 -1.77 1.41
N MET A 87 14.31 -1.38 2.60
CA MET A 87 13.80 -2.30 3.61
C MET A 87 12.66 -1.64 4.38
N ILE A 88 11.74 -2.46 4.86
CA ILE A 88 10.76 -2.02 5.86
C ILE A 88 11.48 -1.95 7.20
N GLN A 89 11.37 -0.82 7.88
CA GLN A 89 11.95 -0.65 9.21
C GLN A 89 11.31 -1.62 10.21
N SER A 90 11.98 -1.90 11.32
CA SER A 90 11.52 -2.84 12.34
C SER A 90 10.17 -2.51 12.99
N LYS A 91 9.61 -1.32 12.73
CA LYS A 91 8.25 -0.96 13.13
C LYS A 91 7.25 -1.77 12.30
N GLU A 92 6.16 -2.20 12.94
CA GLU A 92 5.08 -2.89 12.26
C GLU A 92 4.42 -1.98 11.22
N ILE A 93 4.00 -2.57 10.10
CA ILE A 93 3.16 -1.90 9.11
C ILE A 93 1.82 -1.64 9.79
N GLU A 94 1.42 -0.38 9.90
CA GLU A 94 0.13 -0.02 10.48
C GLU A 94 -0.97 -0.21 9.45
N ILE A 95 -2.04 -0.93 9.83
CA ILE A 95 -3.17 -1.26 8.94
C ILE A 95 -4.47 -0.90 9.66
N VAL A 96 -5.18 0.07 9.11
CA VAL A 96 -6.43 0.59 9.67
C VAL A 96 -7.55 0.47 8.63
N PRO A 97 -8.73 -0.08 8.97
CA PRO A 97 -9.87 -0.10 8.04
C PRO A 97 -10.24 1.31 7.55
N PHE A 98 -10.43 1.46 6.24
CA PHE A 98 -10.80 2.73 5.61
C PHE A 98 -12.28 2.75 5.20
N LEU A 99 -13.03 3.67 5.83
CA LEU A 99 -14.50 3.64 5.85
C LEU A 99 -15.18 4.06 4.53
N LYS A 100 -14.45 4.56 3.53
CA LYS A 100 -14.98 4.82 2.17
C LYS A 100 -14.99 3.57 1.27
N SER A 101 -15.25 2.41 1.87
CA SER A 101 -15.32 1.12 1.17
C SER A 101 -16.58 1.02 0.29
N ALA A 102 -16.47 0.50 -0.93
CA ALA A 102 -17.62 0.15 -1.78
C ALA A 102 -18.26 -1.16 -1.29
N GLU A 103 -19.45 -1.55 -1.76
CA GLU A 103 -20.09 -2.80 -1.28
C GLU A 103 -19.25 -4.07 -1.55
N ASN A 104 -18.56 -4.13 -2.69
CA ASN A 104 -17.73 -5.27 -3.07
C ASN A 104 -16.23 -5.01 -2.86
N ARG A 105 -15.88 -3.96 -2.11
CA ARG A 105 -14.48 -3.61 -1.86
C ARG A 105 -14.25 -3.30 -0.40
N LEU A 106 -13.17 -3.82 0.16
CA LEU A 106 -12.69 -3.43 1.48
C LEU A 106 -11.41 -2.64 1.33
N SER A 107 -11.41 -1.44 1.90
CA SER A 107 -10.26 -0.55 1.85
C SER A 107 -9.57 -0.46 3.21
N TYR A 108 -8.26 -0.31 3.18
CA TYR A 108 -7.40 -0.16 4.34
C TYR A 108 -6.47 1.03 4.11
N LEU A 109 -6.32 1.88 5.12
CA LEU A 109 -5.23 2.83 5.22
C LEU A 109 -4.02 2.06 5.74
N VAL A 110 -2.93 2.08 5.00
CA VAL A 110 -1.71 1.34 5.32
C VAL A 110 -0.54 2.30 5.41
N SER A 111 0.16 2.30 6.54
CA SER A 111 1.36 3.11 6.76
C SER A 111 2.57 2.20 6.90
N VAL A 112 3.51 2.34 5.96
CA VAL A 112 4.68 1.49 5.79
C VAL A 112 5.94 2.31 6.08
N PRO A 113 6.67 2.03 7.16
CA PRO A 113 7.92 2.70 7.46
C PRO A 113 9.04 2.08 6.61
N VAL A 114 9.64 2.88 5.74
CA VAL A 114 10.65 2.45 4.77
C VAL A 114 11.98 3.15 5.04
N LEU A 115 13.06 2.38 4.98
CA LEU A 115 14.43 2.86 4.92
C LEU A 115 14.98 2.53 3.53
N GLN A 116 15.34 3.55 2.77
CA GLN A 116 16.00 3.41 1.48
C GLN A 116 17.43 3.90 1.55
N LYS A 117 18.32 3.28 0.77
CA LYS A 117 19.66 3.80 0.51
C LYS A 117 19.71 4.38 -0.89
N ILE A 118 19.70 5.70 -0.99
CA ILE A 118 19.66 6.45 -2.25
C ILE A 118 21.03 7.08 -2.47
N ASN A 119 21.72 6.75 -3.56
CA ASN A 119 23.09 7.22 -3.84
C ASN A 119 24.14 6.97 -2.74
N GLY A 120 23.85 6.07 -1.78
CA GLY A 120 24.73 5.80 -0.64
C GLY A 120 24.24 6.38 0.68
N GLU A 121 23.25 7.28 0.65
CA GLU A 121 22.67 7.93 1.83
C GLU A 121 21.40 7.24 2.29
N GLU A 122 21.19 7.17 3.60
CA GLU A 122 19.98 6.63 4.20
C GLU A 122 18.85 7.65 4.20
N THR A 123 17.77 7.35 3.49
CA THR A 123 16.53 8.11 3.50
C THR A 123 15.45 7.34 4.23
N ARG A 124 14.87 7.95 5.28
CA ARG A 124 13.81 7.35 6.10
C ARG A 124 12.51 8.07 5.83
N PHE A 125 11.46 7.32 5.54
CA PHE A 125 10.12 7.86 5.33
C PHE A 125 9.05 6.83 5.69
N THR A 126 7.83 7.32 5.91
CA THR A 126 6.63 6.49 6.02
C THR A 126 5.80 6.74 4.77
N GLN A 127 5.51 5.66 4.05
CA GLN A 127 4.59 5.65 2.92
C GLN A 127 3.20 5.33 3.43
N THR A 128 2.25 6.25 3.23
CA THR A 128 0.85 6.03 3.59
C THR A 128 0.02 5.87 2.32
N ASP A 129 -0.65 4.73 2.18
CA ASP A 129 -1.47 4.39 1.03
C ASP A 129 -2.89 3.99 1.47
N ILE A 130 -3.86 4.14 0.57
CA ILE A 130 -5.13 3.40 0.64
C ILE A 130 -5.00 2.18 -0.28
N LEU A 131 -5.10 0.98 0.30
CA LEU A 131 -5.24 -0.27 -0.44
C LEU A 131 -6.69 -0.71 -0.44
N SER A 132 -7.22 -1.08 -1.61
CA SER A 132 -8.56 -1.68 -1.69
C SER A 132 -8.49 -3.07 -2.26
N PHE A 133 -9.22 -3.98 -1.63
CA PHE A 133 -9.37 -5.37 -2.01
C PHE A 133 -10.74 -5.61 -2.61
N ASP A 134 -10.81 -6.43 -3.64
CA ASP A 134 -12.06 -7.04 -4.06
C ASP A 134 -12.38 -8.23 -3.14
N VAL A 135 -13.59 -8.27 -2.58
CA VAL A 135 -13.96 -9.25 -1.54
C VAL A 135 -14.07 -10.68 -2.06
N TYR A 136 -14.30 -10.87 -3.38
CA TYR A 136 -14.50 -12.18 -3.98
C TYR A 136 -13.19 -12.79 -4.43
N THR A 137 -12.40 -12.02 -5.18
CA THR A 137 -11.10 -12.43 -5.71
C THR A 137 -9.99 -12.32 -4.67
N LYS A 138 -10.21 -11.54 -3.60
CA LYS A 138 -9.25 -11.25 -2.53
C LYS A 138 -7.98 -10.55 -3.01
N LYS A 139 -8.00 -9.99 -4.22
CA LYS A 139 -6.88 -9.26 -4.82
C LYS A 139 -6.94 -7.77 -4.49
N ILE A 140 -5.78 -7.14 -4.44
CA ILE A 140 -5.63 -5.69 -4.40
C ILE A 140 -6.05 -5.14 -5.76
N VAL A 141 -7.14 -4.37 -5.79
CA VAL A 141 -7.72 -3.78 -7.00
C VAL A 141 -7.54 -2.27 -7.08
N GLN A 142 -6.98 -1.67 -6.04
CA GLN A 142 -6.60 -0.28 -6.03
C GLN A 142 -5.50 -0.06 -5.00
N ARG A 143 -4.48 0.72 -5.39
CA ARG A 143 -3.50 1.28 -4.48
C ARG A 143 -3.42 2.78 -4.76
N GLN A 144 -3.66 3.60 -3.74
CA GLN A 144 -3.58 5.04 -3.85
C GLN A 144 -2.57 5.57 -2.85
N ILE A 145 -1.51 6.19 -3.32
CA ILE A 145 -0.53 6.87 -2.46
C ILE A 145 -1.17 8.15 -1.90
N ILE A 146 -1.16 8.30 -0.58
CA ILE A 146 -1.72 9.46 0.13
C ILE A 146 -0.62 10.43 0.53
N SER A 147 0.43 9.93 1.16
CA SER A 147 1.58 10.75 1.53
C SER A 147 2.85 9.92 1.61
N ARG A 148 3.98 10.62 1.49
CA ARG A 148 5.32 10.11 1.77
C ARG A 148 5.99 11.10 2.71
N GLU A 149 6.03 10.76 3.99
CA GLU A 149 6.50 11.67 5.05
C GLU A 149 7.80 11.16 5.64
N GLY A 150 8.87 11.97 5.61
CA GLY A 150 10.18 11.53 6.07
C GLY A 150 11.16 12.69 6.24
N SER A 151 12.17 12.46 7.08
CA SER A 151 13.28 13.37 7.25
C SER A 151 14.23 13.20 6.06
N GLU A 152 14.33 14.22 5.21
CA GLU A 152 15.51 14.40 4.37
C GLU A 152 16.71 14.48 5.32
N ALA A 153 17.67 13.56 5.18
CA ALA A 153 18.94 13.71 5.84
C ALA A 153 19.62 14.90 5.17
N ASN A 154 19.49 16.09 5.75
CA ASN A 154 20.39 17.19 5.46
C ASN A 154 21.79 16.74 5.90
N GLY A 155 22.61 16.34 4.93
CA GLY A 155 24.05 16.13 5.07
C GLY A 155 24.79 17.14 4.22
#